data_AF-A0A9D7A817-F1
#
_entry.id   AF-A0A9D7A817-F1
#
_cell.length_a   1.000
_cell.length_b   1.000
_cell.length_c   1.000
_cell.angle_alpha   90.00
_cell.angle_beta   90.00
_cell.angle_gamma   90.00
#
_symmetry.space_group_name_H-M   'P 1'
#
loop_
_entity.id
_entity.type
_entity.pdbx_description
1 polymer ?
#
loop_
_entity_poly.entity_id
_entity_poly.type
_entity_poly.pdbx_seq_one_letter_code
_entity_poly.pdbx_strand_id
1 'polypeptide(L)' 'MAKMKSLVCRECGKEYPTQAIHVCELCFGPLEDKYNYDEIKKSISRKKIEDGPR' A
#
# COMPACT_ATOMS: atom_id res chain seq x y z
N MET A 1 -7.37 0.72 11.48
CA MET A 1 -5.96 0.33 11.22
C MET A 1 -5.57 0.80 9.83
N ALA A 2 -4.30 1.14 9.60
CA ALA A 2 -3.84 1.62 8.29
C ALA A 2 -3.93 0.47 7.25
N LYS A 3 -4.57 0.74 6.10
CA LYS A 3 -4.65 -0.22 4.97
C LYS A 3 -3.31 -0.36 4.25
N MET A 4 -2.49 0.69 4.33
CA MET A 4 -1.12 0.74 3.81
C MET A 4 -0.15 0.38 4.92
N LYS A 5 0.80 -0.52 4.64
CA LYS A 5 1.79 -1.06 5.59
C LYS A 5 3.13 -0.34 5.52
N SER A 6 3.63 -0.11 4.30
CA SER A 6 4.93 0.54 4.06
C SER A 6 5.01 0.99 2.59
N LEU A 7 6.01 1.81 2.28
CA LEU A 7 6.47 2.03 0.92
C LEU A 7 7.62 1.05 0.62
N VAL A 8 7.68 0.52 -0.60
CA VAL A 8 8.72 -0.42 -1.02
C VAL A 8 9.32 0.04 -2.32
N CYS A 9 10.64 0.10 -2.39
CA CYS A 9 11.30 0.39 -3.65
C CYS A 9 11.11 -0.76 -4.64
N ARG A 10 10.65 -0.44 -5.85
CA ARG A 10 10.46 -1.43 -6.92
C ARG A 10 11.75 -2.12 -7.36
N GLU A 11 12.87 -1.39 -7.33
CA GLU A 11 14.15 -1.86 -7.85
C GLU A 11 14.96 -2.64 -6.81
N CYS A 12 15.02 -2.15 -5.57
CA CYS A 12 15.88 -2.73 -4.53
C CYS A 12 15.11 -3.40 -3.37
N GLY A 13 13.79 -3.29 -3.34
CA GLY A 13 12.95 -3.92 -2.31
C GLY A 13 13.03 -3.28 -0.92
N LYS A 14 13.73 -2.15 -0.76
CA LYS A 14 13.87 -1.48 0.54
C LYS A 14 12.53 -0.95 1.02
N GLU A 15 12.19 -1.27 2.27
CA GLU A 15 10.98 -0.79 2.92
C GLU A 15 11.20 0.56 3.60
N TYR A 16 10.25 1.46 3.41
CA TYR A 16 10.21 2.78 4.00
C TYR A 16 8.88 2.97 4.75
N PRO A 17 8.85 3.82 5.79
CA PRO A 17 7.60 4.20 6.42
C PRO A 17 6.67 4.92 5.44
N THR A 18 5.36 4.86 5.68
CA THR A 18 4.35 5.58 4.90
C THR A 18 4.51 7.09 5.08
N GLN A 19 5.30 7.72 4.21
CA GLN A 19 5.59 9.14 4.19
C GLN A 19 5.35 9.68 2.77
N ALA A 20 5.26 10.99 2.60
CA ALA A 20 5.10 11.63 1.29
C ALA A 20 6.41 11.62 0.48
N ILE A 21 6.96 10.44 0.23
CA ILE A 21 8.19 10.20 -0.52
C ILE A 21 7.90 9.28 -1.71
N HIS A 22 8.55 9.53 -2.84
CA HIS A 22 8.36 8.75 -4.07
C HIS A 22 9.67 8.19 -4.65
N VAL A 23 10.81 8.55 -4.05
CA VAL A 23 12.16 8.17 -4.51
C VAL A 23 12.88 7.41 -3.41
N CYS A 24 13.50 6.30 -3.77
CA CYS A 24 14.39 5.55 -2.90
C CYS A 24 15.74 6.27 -2.74
N GLU A 25 16.20 6.48 -1.51
CA GLU A 25 17.46 7.17 -1.21
C GLU A 25 18.72 6.39 -1.64
N LEU A 26 18.59 5.08 -1.93
CA LEU A 26 19.72 4.23 -2.29
C LEU A 26 19.93 4.09 -3.79
N CYS A 27 18.84 3.82 -4.53
CA CYS A 27 18.89 3.51 -5.95
C CYS A 27 18.19 4.56 -6.82
N PHE A 28 17.61 5.60 -6.21
CA PHE A 28 16.81 6.62 -6.89
C PHE A 28 15.63 6.06 -7.71
N GLY A 29 15.25 4.81 -7.43
CA GLY A 29 14.11 4.15 -8.05
C GLY A 29 12.78 4.57 -7.42
N PRO A 30 11.66 4.30 -8.12
CA PRO A 30 10.32 4.62 -7.62
C PRO A 30 9.97 3.76 -6.39
N LEU A 31 9.24 4.38 -5.46
CA LEU A 31 8.60 3.68 -4.33
C LEU A 31 7.16 3.31 -4.68
N GLU A 32 6.74 2.11 -4.29
CA GLU A 32 5.39 1.58 -4.44
C GLU A 32 4.76 1.27 -3.08
N ASP A 33 3.43 1.26 -3.03
CA ASP A 33 2.70 0.99 -1.79
C ASP A 33 2.63 -0.51 -1.49
N LYS A 34 2.98 -0.90 -0.26
CA LYS A 34 2.72 -2.24 0.27
C LYS A 34 1.47 -2.20 1.13
N TYR A 35 0.40 -2.84 0.65
CA TYR A 35 -0.87 -2.90 1.35
C TYR A 35 -0.97 -4.08 2.33
N ASN A 36 -1.72 -3.91 3.42
CA ASN A 36 -2.12 -4.99 4.30
C ASN A 36 -3.42 -5.64 3.79
N TYR A 37 -3.27 -6.68 2.97
CA TYR A 37 -4.41 -7.39 2.39
C TYR A 37 -5.27 -8.13 3.43
N ASP A 38 -4.71 -8.54 4.58
CA ASP A 38 -5.49 -9.17 5.66
C ASP A 38 -6.53 -8.19 6.24
N GLU A 39 -6.09 -6.96 6.50
CA GLU A 39 -6.97 -5.88 6.97
C GLU A 39 -7.97 -5.43 5.90
N ILE A 40 -7.53 -5.34 4.64
CA ILE A 40 -8.41 -4.95 3.52
C ILE A 40 -9.53 -5.97 3.33
N LYS A 41 -9.23 -7.26 3.42
CA LYS A 41 -10.20 -8.35 3.24
C LYS A 41 -11.31 -8.34 4.31
N LYS A 42 -11.06 -7.80 5.50
CA LYS A 42 -12.09 -7.61 6.54
C LYS A 42 -13.12 -6.55 6.16
N SER A 43 -12.69 -5.55 5.39
CA SER A 43 -13.53 -4.42 5.00
C SER A 43 -14.23 -4.62 3.66
N ILE A 44 -13.59 -5.34 2.72
CA ILE A 44 -14.07 -5.55 1.36
C ILE A 44 -14.74 -6.92 1.23
N SER A 45 -15.97 -6.93 0.70
CA SER A 45 -16.65 -8.15 0.29
C SER A 45 -17.40 -7.89 -1.02
N ARG A 46 -17.63 -8.94 -1.81
CA ARG A 46 -18.38 -8.82 -3.08
C ARG A 46 -19.73 -8.12 -2.89
N LYS A 47 -20.48 -8.54 -1.86
CA LYS A 47 -21.75 -7.93 -1.48
C LYS A 47 -21.64 -6.42 -1.24
N LYS A 48 -20.64 -5.96 -0.48
CA LYS A 48 -20.42 -4.52 -0.23
C LYS A 48 -20.05 -3.74 -1.49
N ILE A 49 -19.36 -4.36 -2.45
CA ILE A 49 -19.03 -3.74 -3.73
C ILE A 49 -20.31 -3.62 -4.58
N GLU A 50 -21.13 -4.67 -4.60
CA GLU A 50 -22.41 -4.72 -5.33
C GLU A 50 -23.45 -3.73 -4.77
N ASP A 51 -23.49 -3.52 -3.45
CA ASP A 51 -24.35 -2.52 -2.78
C ASP A 51 -23.98 -1.06 -3.15
N GLY A 52 -22.78 -0.83 -3.70
CA GLY A 52 -22.31 0.49 -4.11
C GLY A 52 -22.00 1.46 -2.95
N PRO A 53 -21.41 2.63 -3.26
CA PRO A 53 -21.21 3.69 -2.27
C PRO A 53 -22.57 4.33 -1.91
N ARG A 54 -22.77 4.62 -0.61
CA ARG A 54 -23.89 5.43 -0.12
C ARG A 54 -23.58 6.91 -0.19
#